data_AF-A0A431IS42-F1
#
_entry.id   AF-A0A431IS42-F1
#
_cell.length_a   1.000
_cell.length_b   1.000
_cell.length_c   1.000
_cell.angle_alpha   90.00
_cell.angle_beta   90.00
_cell.angle_gamma   90.00
#
_symmetry.space_group_name_H-M   'P 1'
#
loop_
_entity.id
_entity.type
_entity.pdbx_description
1 polymer ?
#
loop_
_entity_poly.entity_id
_entity_poly.type
_entity_poly.pdbx_seq_one_letter_code
_entity_poly.pdbx_strand_id
1 'polypeptide(L)'
;MTQFIFILILFNLQILFGQNVNIQISDYSLKHNGVEYSTYQFVNSSYSLSRPTLIILTNKDLFLNFSNELSNLYKSKQEYTDVWILGITNFNQNGITFQEKEVIKVFLKQIMKYRSDNNLPLYTLESLESEIVILKNKDEICKYLTCRN
;
A
#
# COMPACT_ATOMS: atom_id res chain seq x y z
N MET A 1 -24.80 -28.94 36.70
CA MET A 1 -25.25 -27.94 35.71
C MET A 1 -24.19 -26.86 35.40
N THR A 2 -22.97 -26.97 35.95
CA THR A 2 -21.86 -26.01 35.75
C THR A 2 -20.87 -26.40 34.65
N GLN A 3 -20.80 -27.68 34.25
CA GLN A 3 -19.88 -28.14 33.19
C GLN A 3 -20.31 -27.76 31.77
N PHE A 4 -21.60 -27.57 31.51
CA PHE A 4 -22.09 -27.19 30.17
C PHE A 4 -21.82 -25.74 29.80
N ILE A 5 -21.64 -24.85 30.79
CA ILE A 5 -21.36 -23.42 30.56
C ILE A 5 -19.93 -23.22 30.04
N PHE A 6 -18.98 -24.06 30.47
CA PHE A 6 -17.58 -23.94 30.07
C PHE A 6 -17.33 -24.32 28.60
N ILE A 7 -18.11 -25.28 28.08
CA ILE A 7 -18.00 -25.76 26.69
C ILE A 7 -18.53 -24.71 25.70
N LEU A 8 -19.57 -23.96 26.08
CA LEU A 8 -20.14 -22.90 25.27
C LEU A 8 -19.22 -21.67 25.13
N ILE A 9 -18.38 -21.39 26.14
CA ILE A 9 -17.40 -20.30 26.07
C ILE A 9 -16.23 -20.68 25.14
N LEU A 10 -15.80 -21.95 25.13
CA LEU A 10 -14.71 -22.43 24.28
C LEU A 10 -15.05 -22.41 22.77
N PHE A 11 -16.32 -22.65 22.40
CA PHE A 11 -16.74 -22.64 20.99
C PHE A 11 -16.90 -21.23 20.40
N ASN A 12 -17.06 -20.19 21.23
CA ASN A 12 -17.14 -18.80 20.75
C ASN A 12 -15.76 -18.18 20.48
N LEU A 13 -14.66 -18.81 20.91
CA LEU A 13 -13.29 -18.35 20.65
C LEU A 13 -12.74 -18.77 19.27
N GLN A 14 -13.43 -19.66 18.55
CA GLN A 14 -12.96 -20.16 17.25
C GLN A 14 -13.48 -19.37 16.03
N ILE A 15 -14.24 -18.30 16.27
CA ILE A 15 -14.76 -17.41 15.23
C ILE A 15 -13.97 -16.09 15.24
N LEU A 16 -12.65 -16.18 15.32
CA LEU A 16 -11.76 -15.09 14.89
C LEU A 16 -11.23 -15.49 13.53
N PHE A 17 -12.12 -15.40 12.53
CA PHE A 17 -11.76 -15.63 11.14
C PHE A 17 -10.68 -14.63 10.73
N GLY A 18 -9.45 -15.13 10.54
CA GLY A 18 -8.47 -14.44 9.72
C GLY A 18 -9.01 -14.41 8.28
N GLN A 19 -9.72 -13.35 7.93
CA GLN A 19 -10.14 -13.14 6.56
C GLN A 19 -8.90 -12.72 5.77
N ASN A 20 -8.57 -13.48 4.72
CA ASN A 20 -7.53 -13.08 3.79
C ASN A 20 -8.08 -11.90 2.99
N VAL A 21 -7.41 -10.76 3.06
CA VAL A 21 -7.70 -9.56 2.30
C VAL A 21 -6.78 -9.55 1.09
N ASN A 22 -7.38 -9.62 -0.10
CA ASN A 22 -6.70 -9.42 -1.37
C ASN A 22 -7.34 -8.22 -2.08
N ILE A 23 -6.59 -7.14 -2.23
CA ILE A 23 -7.04 -5.89 -2.88
C ILE A 23 -6.00 -5.53 -3.93
N GLN A 24 -6.49 -5.22 -5.13
CA GLN A 24 -5.71 -4.65 -6.21
C GLN A 24 -6.55 -3.55 -6.86
N ILE A 25 -6.14 -2.29 -6.68
CA ILE A 25 -6.84 -1.12 -7.21
C ILE A 25 -5.83 -0.29 -7.99
N SER A 26 -6.22 0.14 -9.19
CA SER A 26 -5.36 0.91 -10.08
C SER A 26 -6.14 2.05 -10.74
N ASP A 27 -5.63 3.26 -10.66
CA ASP A 27 -6.12 4.41 -11.41
C ASP A 27 -5.01 4.91 -12.33
N TYR A 28 -5.16 4.68 -13.64
CA TYR A 28 -4.09 4.95 -14.60
C TYR A 28 -4.02 6.41 -15.08
N SER A 29 -5.05 7.22 -14.82
CA SER A 29 -5.11 8.59 -15.33
C SER A 29 -5.92 9.50 -14.41
N LEU A 30 -5.26 10.00 -13.36
CA LEU A 30 -5.78 11.04 -12.48
C LEU A 30 -5.12 12.38 -12.79
N LYS A 31 -5.80 13.47 -12.46
CA LYS A 31 -5.28 14.83 -12.64
C LYS A 31 -5.56 15.69 -11.43
N HIS A 32 -4.54 16.39 -10.94
CA HIS A 32 -4.67 17.35 -9.84
C HIS A 32 -3.72 18.52 -10.10
N ASN A 33 -4.24 19.74 -10.07
CA ASN A 33 -3.49 20.97 -10.34
C ASN A 33 -2.67 20.94 -11.65
N GLY A 34 -3.23 20.32 -12.69
CA GLY A 34 -2.57 20.20 -13.99
C GLY A 34 -1.57 19.04 -14.11
N VAL A 35 -1.17 18.43 -12.99
CA VAL A 35 -0.26 17.28 -12.97
C VAL A 35 -1.07 16.00 -13.16
N GLU A 36 -0.65 15.19 -14.13
CA GLU A 36 -1.22 13.87 -14.40
C GLU A 36 -0.44 12.81 -13.64
N TYR A 37 -1.17 11.92 -12.97
CA TYR A 37 -0.59 10.86 -12.15
C TYR A 37 -1.43 9.58 -12.19
N SER A 38 -0.86 8.51 -11.65
CA SER A 38 -1.47 7.20 -11.56
C SER A 38 -1.24 6.63 -10.17
N THR A 39 -2.21 5.89 -9.65
CA THR A 39 -2.12 5.25 -8.33
C THR A 39 -2.34 3.75 -8.43
N TYR A 40 -1.66 3.00 -7.59
CA TYR A 40 -1.83 1.57 -7.46
C TYR A 40 -1.76 1.18 -6.00
N GLN A 41 -2.74 0.39 -5.56
CA GLN A 41 -2.82 -0.21 -4.24
C GLN A 41 -2.80 -1.71 -4.40
N PHE A 42 -1.95 -2.37 -3.62
CA PHE A 42 -1.91 -3.82 -3.51
C PHE A 42 -1.85 -4.25 -2.06
N VAL A 43 -2.78 -5.11 -1.66
CA VAL A 43 -2.83 -5.70 -0.33
C VAL A 43 -3.04 -7.19 -0.51
N ASN A 44 -2.17 -8.01 0.08
CA ASN A 44 -2.38 -9.45 0.15
C ASN A 44 -1.96 -9.94 1.54
N SER A 45 -2.92 -10.01 2.45
CA SER A 45 -2.67 -10.18 3.88
C SER A 45 -3.74 -11.05 4.51
N SER A 46 -3.35 -12.01 5.34
CA SER A 46 -4.24 -12.54 6.38
C SER A 46 -4.57 -11.37 7.33
N TYR A 47 -5.82 -11.17 7.73
CA TYR A 47 -6.22 -9.98 8.51
C TYR A 47 -5.28 -9.75 9.71
N SER A 48 -4.59 -8.61 9.75
CA SER A 48 -3.66 -8.22 10.82
C SER A 48 -3.82 -6.75 11.15
N LEU A 49 -3.87 -6.44 12.45
CA LEU A 49 -4.01 -5.08 12.95
C LEU A 49 -2.73 -4.24 12.79
N SER A 50 -1.55 -4.82 12.56
CA SER A 50 -0.30 -4.03 12.49
C SER A 50 0.14 -3.65 11.08
N ARG A 51 -0.53 -4.20 10.03
CA ARG A 51 -0.16 -4.14 8.61
C ARG A 51 0.71 -2.92 8.24
N PRO A 52 2.04 -3.08 8.05
CA PRO A 52 2.92 -2.01 7.59
C PRO A 52 2.54 -1.50 6.20
N THR A 53 2.98 -0.29 5.89
CA THR A 53 2.77 0.38 4.62
C THR A 53 4.10 0.53 3.89
N LEU A 54 4.14 0.22 2.59
CA LEU A 54 5.25 0.56 1.70
C LEU A 54 4.74 1.58 0.67
N ILE A 55 5.30 2.79 0.69
CA ILE A 55 4.89 3.89 -0.17
C ILE A 55 5.98 4.15 -1.20
N ILE A 56 5.64 4.00 -2.47
CA ILE A 56 6.56 4.14 -3.59
C ILE A 56 6.14 5.32 -4.45
N LEU A 57 7.09 6.20 -4.73
CA LEU A 57 6.96 7.29 -5.69
C LEU A 57 7.87 7.01 -6.89
N THR A 58 7.34 7.12 -8.09
CA THR A 58 8.10 6.91 -9.31
C THR A 58 7.51 7.67 -10.49
N ASN A 59 8.16 7.61 -11.65
CA ASN A 59 7.58 8.14 -12.87
C ASN A 59 6.50 7.20 -13.43
N LYS A 60 5.59 7.75 -14.24
CA LYS A 60 4.47 6.99 -14.79
C LYS A 60 4.88 5.76 -15.62
N ASP A 61 6.00 5.83 -16.33
CA ASP A 61 6.48 4.72 -17.17
C ASP A 61 6.93 3.52 -16.32
N LEU A 62 7.70 3.77 -15.25
CA LEU A 62 8.10 2.75 -14.28
C LEU A 62 6.90 2.21 -13.52
N PHE A 63 5.95 3.06 -13.16
CA PHE A 63 4.68 2.66 -12.54
C PHE A 63 3.93 1.63 -13.39
N LEU A 64 3.82 1.83 -14.70
CA LEU A 64 3.12 0.91 -15.59
C LEU A 64 3.83 -0.46 -15.64
N ASN A 65 5.16 -0.47 -15.64
CA ASN A 65 5.93 -1.71 -15.55
C ASN A 65 5.66 -2.44 -14.23
N PHE A 66 5.68 -1.73 -13.09
CA PHE A 66 5.50 -2.33 -11.78
C PHE A 66 4.08 -2.80 -11.52
N SER A 67 3.06 -2.02 -11.87
CA SER A 67 1.65 -2.37 -11.61
C SER A 67 1.24 -3.70 -12.27
N ASN A 68 1.82 -4.02 -13.44
CA ASN A 68 1.59 -5.29 -14.14
C ASN A 68 2.35 -6.47 -13.52
N GLU A 69 3.51 -6.22 -12.91
CA GLU A 69 4.39 -7.26 -12.36
C GLU A 69 4.23 -7.45 -10.85
N LEU A 70 3.60 -6.51 -10.13
CA LEU A 70 3.67 -6.45 -8.67
C LEU A 70 3.12 -7.71 -7.99
N SER A 71 2.00 -8.25 -8.49
CA SER A 71 1.41 -9.47 -7.96
C SER A 71 2.36 -10.67 -8.08
N ASN A 72 3.25 -10.68 -9.09
CA ASN A 72 4.28 -11.71 -9.29
C ASN A 72 5.54 -11.45 -8.44
N LEU A 73 5.84 -10.17 -8.14
CA LEU A 73 6.95 -9.75 -7.29
C LEU A 73 6.65 -9.91 -5.79
N TYR A 74 5.37 -9.93 -5.43
CA TYR A 74 4.91 -10.13 -4.06
C TYR A 74 5.01 -11.59 -3.65
N LYS A 75 5.73 -11.89 -2.57
CA LYS A 75 5.89 -13.26 -2.01
C LYS A 75 5.46 -13.33 -0.54
N SER A 76 5.32 -14.55 -0.03
CA SER A 76 4.91 -14.86 1.36
C SER A 76 5.71 -14.17 2.48
N LYS A 77 6.95 -13.71 2.23
CA LYS A 77 7.71 -12.91 3.21
C LYS A 77 7.18 -11.48 3.42
N GLN A 78 6.30 -11.02 2.55
CA GLN A 78 5.64 -9.71 2.61
C GLN A 78 4.15 -9.82 2.91
N GLU A 79 3.68 -11.03 3.21
CA GLU A 79 2.37 -11.22 3.83
C GLU A 79 2.27 -10.15 4.94
N TYR A 80 1.16 -9.41 4.97
CA TYR A 80 0.91 -8.29 5.90
C TYR A 80 1.40 -6.89 5.48
N THR A 81 2.02 -6.67 4.32
CA THR A 81 2.39 -5.31 3.86
C THR A 81 1.43 -4.76 2.81
N ASP A 82 0.94 -3.55 3.04
CA ASP A 82 0.17 -2.77 2.07
C ASP A 82 1.13 -1.99 1.17
N VAL A 83 1.09 -2.24 -0.14
CA VAL A 83 1.95 -1.56 -1.11
C VAL A 83 1.14 -0.51 -1.85
N TRP A 84 1.68 0.71 -1.88
CA TRP A 84 1.09 1.87 -2.53
C TRP A 84 2.10 2.48 -3.48
N ILE A 85 1.69 2.70 -4.73
CA ILE A 85 2.56 3.26 -5.76
C ILE A 85 1.89 4.48 -6.38
N LEU A 86 2.62 5.59 -6.42
CA LEU A 86 2.27 6.81 -7.12
C LEU A 86 3.21 7.00 -8.31
N GLY A 87 2.65 6.96 -9.51
CA GLY A 87 3.34 7.26 -10.76
C GLY A 87 3.00 8.68 -11.23
N ILE A 88 3.94 9.61 -11.21
CA ILE A 88 3.71 10.98 -11.72
C ILE A 88 4.28 11.11 -13.14
N THR A 89 3.53 11.75 -14.04
CA THR A 89 3.96 11.99 -15.43
C THR A 89 5.13 12.98 -15.46
N ASN A 90 6.21 12.64 -16.17
CA ASN A 90 7.45 13.44 -16.25
C ASN A 90 8.10 13.75 -14.89
N PHE A 91 7.91 12.87 -13.89
CA PHE A 91 8.43 13.06 -12.54
C PHE A 91 9.96 13.14 -12.52
N ASN A 92 10.50 14.21 -11.93
CA ASN A 92 11.93 14.39 -11.71
C ASN A 92 12.30 14.04 -10.27
N GLN A 93 12.98 12.91 -10.08
CA GLN A 93 13.35 12.40 -8.75
C GLN A 93 14.36 13.28 -8.01
N ASN A 94 15.04 14.20 -8.70
CA ASN A 94 16.03 15.10 -8.10
C ASN A 94 15.45 16.46 -7.68
N GLY A 95 14.18 16.73 -8.00
CA GLY A 95 13.55 18.00 -7.67
C GLY A 95 12.02 17.94 -7.78
N ILE A 96 11.36 17.77 -6.64
CA ILE A 96 9.90 17.73 -6.54
C ILE A 96 9.35 19.17 -6.57
N THR A 97 8.56 19.47 -7.61
CA THR A 97 7.88 20.75 -7.79
C THR A 97 6.75 20.95 -6.77
N PHE A 98 6.28 22.18 -6.63
CA PHE A 98 5.16 22.50 -5.73
C PHE A 98 3.88 21.73 -6.11
N GLN A 99 3.57 21.64 -7.40
CA GLN A 99 2.38 20.93 -7.88
C GLN A 99 2.46 19.43 -7.61
N GLU A 100 3.66 18.83 -7.76
CA GLU A 100 3.88 17.41 -7.44
C GLU A 100 3.75 17.15 -5.93
N LYS A 101 4.20 18.07 -5.07
CA LYS A 101 3.97 17.96 -3.62
C LYS A 101 2.48 17.91 -3.27
N GLU A 102 1.65 18.70 -3.94
CA GLU A 102 0.20 18.66 -3.74
C GLU A 102 -0.40 17.33 -4.19
N VAL A 103 0.06 16.76 -5.31
CA VAL A 103 -0.33 15.41 -5.74
C VAL A 103 0.06 14.35 -4.71
N ILE A 104 1.31 14.37 -4.23
CA ILE A 104 1.81 13.46 -3.21
C ILE A 104 0.95 13.56 -1.95
N LYS A 105 0.63 14.77 -1.51
CA LYS A 105 -0.23 15.00 -0.34
C LYS A 105 -1.64 14.44 -0.52
N VAL A 106 -2.25 14.56 -1.70
CA VAL A 106 -3.54 13.95 -2.01
C VAL A 106 -3.45 12.43 -1.91
N PHE A 107 -2.41 11.83 -2.50
CA PHE A 107 -2.17 10.40 -2.43
C PHE A 107 -1.98 9.90 -0.99
N LEU A 108 -1.16 10.56 -0.18
CA LEU A 108 -0.96 10.18 1.23
C LEU A 108 -2.26 10.28 2.05
N LYS A 109 -3.11 11.28 1.78
CA LYS A 109 -4.44 11.38 2.41
C LYS A 109 -5.35 10.21 2.04
N GLN A 110 -5.25 9.68 0.82
CA GLN A 110 -5.99 8.47 0.43
C GLN A 110 -5.54 7.25 1.24
N ILE A 111 -4.23 7.10 1.48
CA ILE A 111 -3.67 6.04 2.34
C ILE A 111 -4.21 6.18 3.77
N MET A 112 -4.13 7.38 4.35
CA MET A 112 -4.66 7.65 5.69
C MET A 112 -6.15 7.32 5.80
N LYS A 113 -6.94 7.72 4.79
CA LYS A 113 -8.37 7.43 4.73
C LYS A 113 -8.63 5.93 4.66
N TYR A 114 -7.97 5.20 3.75
CA TYR A 114 -8.10 3.75 3.65
C TYR A 114 -7.82 3.08 4.99
N ARG A 115 -6.74 3.46 5.66
CA ARG A 115 -6.37 2.87 6.95
C ARG A 115 -7.41 3.16 8.03
N SER A 116 -7.91 4.39 8.11
CA SER A 116 -8.99 4.75 9.02
C SER A 116 -10.28 3.96 8.74
N ASP A 117 -10.69 3.84 7.47
CA ASP A 117 -11.91 3.15 7.08
C ASP A 117 -11.84 1.63 7.37
N ASN A 118 -10.62 1.08 7.45
CA ASN A 118 -10.37 -0.34 7.71
C ASN A 118 -9.87 -0.63 9.15
N ASN A 119 -10.00 0.33 10.07
CA ASN A 119 -9.55 0.20 11.47
C ASN A 119 -8.08 -0.22 11.62
N LEU A 120 -7.21 0.24 10.72
CA LEU A 120 -5.77 0.02 10.76
C LEU A 120 -5.06 1.15 11.54
N PRO A 121 -3.82 0.94 12.01
CA PRO A 121 -3.03 1.94 12.71
C PRO A 121 -2.95 3.23 11.92
N LEU A 122 -3.26 4.33 12.60
CA LEU A 122 -3.29 5.66 12.00
C LEU A 122 -1.87 6.20 11.85
N TYR A 123 -1.62 6.81 10.70
CA TYR A 123 -0.40 7.56 10.44
C TYR A 123 -0.71 9.05 10.33
N THR A 124 0.25 9.89 10.69
CA THR A 124 0.24 11.31 10.34
C THR A 124 0.77 11.50 8.91
N LEU A 125 0.43 12.62 8.29
CA LEU A 125 0.97 12.97 6.98
C LEU A 125 2.51 12.98 6.99
N GLU A 126 3.10 13.61 8.00
CA GLU A 126 4.55 13.74 8.17
C GLU A 126 5.25 12.39 8.33
N SER A 127 4.63 11.45 9.06
CA SER A 127 5.12 10.07 9.16
C SER A 127 5.15 9.38 7.80
N LEU A 128 4.05 9.45 7.03
CA LEU A 128 3.99 8.84 5.71
C LEU A 128 4.96 9.50 4.73
N GLU A 129 5.14 10.83 4.80
CA GLU A 129 6.11 11.55 3.98
C GLU A 129 7.54 11.03 4.22
N SER A 130 7.89 10.74 5.47
CA SER A 130 9.21 10.15 5.82
C SER A 130 9.41 8.70 5.36
N GLU A 131 8.32 7.98 5.07
CA GLU A 131 8.34 6.59 4.64
C GLU A 131 8.35 6.44 3.10
N ILE A 132 8.26 7.55 2.36
CA ILE A 132 8.26 7.53 0.89
C ILE A 132 9.61 7.00 0.38
N VAL A 133 9.52 5.95 -0.42
CA VAL A 133 10.61 5.45 -1.25
C VAL A 133 10.49 6.02 -2.65
N ILE A 134 11.54 6.68 -3.14
CA ILE A 134 11.58 7.21 -4.50
C ILE A 134 12.40 6.25 -5.39
N LEU A 135 11.77 5.67 -6.40
CA LEU A 135 12.45 4.78 -7.36
C LEU A 135 12.88 5.53 -8.62
N LYS A 136 14.15 5.36 -8.98
CA LYS A 136 14.79 5.96 -10.15
C LYS A 136 14.86 5.03 -11.35
N ASN A 137 14.89 3.72 -11.11
CA ASN A 137 14.99 2.68 -12.14
C ASN A 137 14.23 1.43 -11.73
N LYS A 138 14.09 0.47 -12.68
CA LYS A 138 13.33 -0.76 -12.47
C LYS A 138 13.92 -1.62 -11.35
N ASP A 139 15.23 -1.74 -11.28
CA ASP A 139 15.90 -2.70 -10.39
C ASP A 139 15.84 -2.30 -8.90
N GLU A 140 15.65 -1.00 -8.62
CA GLU A 140 15.51 -0.52 -7.24
C GLU A 140 14.29 -1.09 -6.52
N ILE A 141 13.23 -1.49 -7.24
CA ILE A 141 12.06 -2.13 -6.62
C ILE A 141 12.47 -3.40 -5.87
N CYS A 142 13.50 -4.10 -6.35
CA CYS A 142 13.97 -5.37 -5.80
C CYS A 142 14.68 -5.22 -4.44
N LYS A 143 14.96 -3.99 -4.01
CA LYS A 143 15.43 -3.70 -2.65
C LYS A 143 14.31 -3.80 -1.62
N TYR A 144 13.07 -3.56 -2.06
CA TYR A 144 11.87 -3.51 -1.23
C TYR A 144 10.97 -4.72 -1.47
N LEU A 145 10.99 -5.24 -2.71
CA LEU A 145 10.24 -6.40 -3.15
C LEU A 145 11.13 -7.57 -3.54
N THR A 146 10.61 -8.80 -3.55
CA THR A 146 11.43 -9.98 -3.89
C THR A 146 11.35 -10.25 -5.39
N CYS A 147 12.20 -9.60 -6.18
CA CYS A 147 12.36 -9.96 -7.59
C CYS A 147 12.96 -11.37 -7.70
N ARG A 148 12.45 -12.17 -8.64
CA ARG A 148 13.15 -13.42 -9.02
C ARG A 148 14.35 -12.99 -9.88
N ASN A 149 15.56 -13.39 -9.49
CA ASN A 149 16.73 -13.35 -10.37
C ASN A 149 16.53 -14.27 -11.56
#